data_AF-A0A2D5V0A3-F1
#
_entry.id   AF-A0A2D5V0A3-F1
#
_cell.length_a   1.000
_cell.length_b   1.000
_cell.length_c   1.000
_cell.angle_alpha   90.00
_cell.angle_beta   90.00
_cell.angle_gamma   90.00
#
_symmetry.space_group_name_H-M   'P 1'
#
loop_
_entity.id
_entity.type
_entity.pdbx_description
1 polymer ?
#
loop_
_entity_poly.entity_id
_entity_poly.type
_entity_poly.pdbx_seq_one_letter_code
_entity_poly.pdbx_strand_id
1 'polypeptide(L)'
;MEREMEVPNKKVWLIVGLIGGVMLLFFLIRPAIQGYLVYDQIKDSGKDISTYTIDFEDLEHNLDIQGANLSSCYDFNHKLLERIDGMAVLNNDCNQELQELSQSYGELEKNSELDARDLTKHYEDEADYYEGVIDNLQDALVEKDREIDEALDDFREKQNEFDTLAQNSAANICCKMKVDDPDIDSYSVVDMNVVCSSVGEFELSC
;
A
#
# COMPACT_ATOMS: atom_id res chain seq x y z
N MET A 1 93.25 -17.24 -65.08
CA MET A 1 93.62 -15.82 -64.85
C MET A 1 93.99 -15.71 -63.39
N GLU A 2 95.23 -16.08 -63.10
CA GLU A 2 95.83 -16.13 -61.77
C GLU A 2 96.16 -14.70 -61.36
N ARG A 3 95.57 -14.21 -60.26
CA ARG A 3 95.99 -12.94 -59.67
C ARG A 3 97.12 -13.20 -58.70
N GLU A 4 98.30 -12.77 -59.11
CA GLU A 4 99.53 -12.72 -58.33
C GLU A 4 99.27 -12.03 -56.99
N MET A 5 99.56 -12.73 -55.89
CA MET A 5 99.60 -12.12 -54.56
C MET A 5 100.88 -11.28 -54.46
N GLU A 6 100.74 -9.96 -54.59
CA GLU A 6 101.81 -9.02 -54.26
C GLU A 6 102.19 -9.19 -52.79
N VAL A 7 103.44 -9.56 -52.56
CA VAL A 7 104.02 -9.71 -51.22
C VAL A 7 104.06 -8.32 -50.57
N PRO A 8 103.31 -8.08 -49.47
CA PRO A 8 103.26 -6.77 -48.86
C PRO A 8 104.63 -6.39 -48.28
N ASN A 9 105.05 -5.17 -48.64
CA ASN A 9 106.31 -4.54 -48.24
C ASN A 9 106.51 -4.64 -46.71
N LYS A 10 107.70 -5.05 -46.24
CA LYS A 10 108.00 -5.27 -44.80
C LYS A 10 107.64 -4.07 -43.89
N LYS A 11 107.62 -2.86 -44.46
CA LYS A 11 107.18 -1.64 -43.77
C LYS A 11 105.67 -1.60 -43.49
N VAL A 12 104.84 -2.20 -44.34
CA VAL A 12 103.37 -2.26 -44.18
C VAL A 12 102.99 -3.20 -43.04
N TRP A 13 103.64 -4.37 -42.91
CA TRP A 13 103.42 -5.26 -41.77
C TRP A 13 103.84 -4.65 -40.43
N LEU A 14 104.90 -3.83 -40.42
CA LEU A 14 105.28 -3.05 -39.24
C LEU A 14 104.23 -2.01 -38.87
N ILE A 15 103.67 -1.28 -39.85
CA ILE A 15 102.63 -0.28 -39.60
C ILE A 15 101.31 -0.93 -39.14
N VAL A 16 100.88 -2.03 -39.78
CA VAL A 16 99.68 -2.77 -39.39
C VAL A 16 99.83 -3.39 -38.00
N GLY A 17 101.00 -3.95 -37.68
CA GLY A 17 101.30 -4.45 -36.34
C GLY A 17 101.30 -3.35 -35.28
N LEU A 18 101.81 -2.15 -35.62
CA LEU A 18 101.83 -1.01 -34.70
C LEU A 18 100.43 -0.42 -34.47
N ILE A 19 99.60 -0.31 -35.51
CA ILE A 19 98.19 0.11 -35.37
C ILE A 19 97.38 -0.93 -34.59
N GLY A 20 97.58 -2.23 -34.88
CA GLY A 20 96.94 -3.32 -34.14
C GLY A 20 97.33 -3.32 -32.66
N GLY A 21 98.62 -3.11 -32.36
CA GLY A 21 99.12 -2.97 -31.00
C GLY A 21 98.52 -1.77 -30.26
N VAL A 22 98.38 -0.62 -30.93
CA VAL A 22 97.76 0.59 -30.35
C VAL A 22 96.27 0.39 -30.08
N MET A 23 95.53 -0.29 -30.98
CA MET A 23 94.12 -0.62 -30.73
C MET A 23 93.94 -1.60 -29.57
N LEU A 24 94.81 -2.60 -29.45
CA LEU A 24 94.77 -3.58 -28.37
C LEU A 24 95.09 -2.92 -27.01
N LEU A 25 96.03 -1.96 -27.00
CA LEU A 25 96.29 -1.10 -25.85
C LEU A 25 95.06 -0.26 -25.46
N PHE A 26 94.34 0.33 -26.43
CA PHE A 26 93.11 1.07 -26.16
C PHE A 26 92.00 0.21 -25.55
N PHE A 27 91.88 -1.04 -26.00
CA PHE A 27 90.91 -2.00 -25.47
C PHE A 27 91.23 -2.47 -24.05
N LEU A 28 92.50 -2.54 -23.68
CA LEU A 28 92.92 -2.91 -22.32
C LEU A 28 92.85 -1.71 -21.35
N ILE A 29 93.17 -0.50 -21.84
CA ILE A 29 93.20 0.70 -21.00
C ILE A 29 91.78 1.17 -20.65
N ARG A 30 90.81 1.09 -21.56
CA ARG A 30 89.44 1.57 -21.29
C ARG A 30 88.75 0.92 -20.08
N PRO A 31 88.68 -0.42 -19.95
CA PRO A 31 88.09 -1.04 -18.76
C PRO A 31 88.92 -0.75 -17.50
N ALA A 32 90.24 -0.56 -17.61
CA ALA A 32 91.08 -0.15 -16.48
C ALA A 32 90.77 1.29 -16.02
N ILE A 33 90.55 2.23 -16.94
CA ILE A 33 90.17 3.62 -16.60
C ILE A 33 88.77 3.67 -16.00
N GLN A 34 87.79 2.94 -16.56
CA GLN A 34 86.44 2.89 -16.01
C GLN A 34 86.41 2.21 -14.63
N GLY A 35 87.15 1.11 -14.48
CA GLY A 35 87.33 0.45 -13.19
C GLY A 35 88.01 1.35 -12.17
N TYR A 36 89.03 2.11 -12.59
CA TYR A 36 89.69 3.08 -11.71
C TYR A 36 88.78 4.24 -11.36
N LEU A 37 87.99 4.80 -12.28
CA LEU A 37 87.02 5.87 -11.99
C LEU A 37 85.96 5.43 -10.98
N VAL A 38 85.45 4.20 -11.11
CA VAL A 38 84.51 3.63 -10.14
C VAL A 38 85.21 3.38 -8.81
N TYR A 39 86.43 2.85 -8.81
CA TYR A 39 87.21 2.62 -7.60
C TYR A 39 87.58 3.93 -6.88
N ASP A 40 87.95 4.96 -7.63
CA ASP A 40 88.31 6.28 -7.10
C ASP A 40 87.07 7.01 -6.58
N GLN A 41 85.91 6.89 -7.25
CA GLN A 41 84.64 7.37 -6.70
C GLN A 41 84.24 6.64 -5.41
N ILE A 42 84.46 5.32 -5.33
CA ILE A 42 84.21 4.56 -4.09
C ILE A 42 85.17 5.01 -2.98
N LYS A 43 86.45 5.21 -3.32
CA LYS A 43 87.50 5.64 -2.39
C LYS A 43 87.32 7.08 -1.90
N ASP A 44 86.98 8.02 -2.78
CA ASP A 44 86.71 9.43 -2.44
C ASP A 44 85.36 9.62 -1.75
N SER A 45 84.39 8.72 -1.97
CA SER A 45 83.12 8.75 -1.23
C SER A 45 83.25 8.40 0.26
N GLY A 46 84.41 7.88 0.69
CA GLY A 46 84.67 7.47 2.08
C GLY A 46 83.78 6.33 2.58
N LYS A 47 82.97 5.72 1.70
CA LYS A 47 82.08 4.61 2.01
C LYS A 47 82.83 3.30 1.74
N ASP A 48 82.98 2.49 2.79
CA ASP A 48 83.49 1.13 2.67
C ASP A 48 82.52 0.30 1.81
N ILE A 49 83.02 -0.73 1.12
CA ILE A 49 82.17 -1.67 0.35
C ILE A 49 81.06 -2.24 1.25
N SER A 50 81.33 -2.37 2.55
CA SER A 50 80.34 -2.77 3.56
C SER A 50 79.15 -1.80 3.65
N THR A 51 79.34 -0.49 3.43
CA THR A 51 78.27 0.51 3.48
C THR A 51 77.30 0.34 2.32
N TYR A 52 77.77 -0.08 1.14
CA TYR A 52 76.91 -0.38 0.00
C TYR A 52 76.09 -1.66 0.22
N THR A 53 76.65 -2.67 0.90
CA THR A 53 75.88 -3.86 1.29
C THR A 53 74.76 -3.50 2.27
N ILE A 54 75.06 -2.65 3.25
CA ILE A 54 74.05 -2.17 4.22
C ILE A 54 72.96 -1.33 3.52
N ASP A 55 73.34 -0.39 2.64
CA ASP A 55 72.39 0.43 1.88
C ASP A 55 71.48 -0.45 0.96
N PHE A 56 72.00 -1.57 0.44
CA PHE A 56 71.23 -2.53 -0.36
C PHE A 56 70.28 -3.38 0.47
N GLU A 57 70.74 -3.91 1.61
CA GLU A 57 69.90 -4.66 2.55
C GLU A 57 68.77 -3.77 3.11
N ASP A 58 69.06 -2.51 3.43
CA ASP A 58 68.06 -1.53 3.85
C ASP A 58 67.05 -1.22 2.73
N LEU A 59 67.50 -1.16 1.47
CA LEU A 59 66.61 -0.94 0.33
C LEU A 59 65.71 -2.16 0.07
N GLU A 60 66.25 -3.38 0.15
CA GLU A 60 65.50 -4.63 0.03
C GLU A 60 64.45 -4.75 1.15
N HIS A 61 64.84 -4.49 2.40
CA HIS A 61 63.93 -4.45 3.53
C HIS A 61 62.83 -3.38 3.39
N ASN A 62 63.18 -2.18 2.90
CA ASN A 62 62.19 -1.14 2.63
C ASN A 62 61.23 -1.51 1.49
N LEU A 63 61.71 -2.21 0.46
CA LEU A 63 60.88 -2.74 -0.63
C LEU A 63 59.91 -3.81 -0.12
N ASP A 64 60.37 -4.70 0.77
CA ASP A 64 59.51 -5.71 1.40
C ASP A 64 58.43 -5.06 2.26
N ILE A 65 58.78 -4.05 3.07
CA ILE A 65 57.79 -3.29 3.86
C ILE A 65 56.79 -2.59 2.94
N GLN A 66 57.27 -1.92 1.88
CA GLN A 66 56.41 -1.24 0.91
C GLN A 66 55.50 -2.24 0.20
N GLY A 67 56.00 -3.42 -0.16
CA GLY A 67 55.23 -4.51 -0.77
C GLY A 67 54.14 -5.05 0.17
N ALA A 68 54.48 -5.27 1.44
CA ALA A 68 53.52 -5.70 2.46
C ALA A 68 52.43 -4.63 2.70
N ASN A 69 52.82 -3.35 2.78
CA ASN A 69 51.89 -2.24 2.92
C ASN A 69 50.96 -2.09 1.71
N LEU A 70 51.49 -2.24 0.49
CA LEU A 70 50.71 -2.19 -0.74
C LEU A 70 49.71 -3.35 -0.80
N SER A 71 50.14 -4.55 -0.43
CA SER A 71 49.28 -5.74 -0.36
C SER A 71 48.15 -5.55 0.67
N SER A 72 48.47 -5.03 1.86
CA SER A 72 47.47 -4.72 2.88
C SER A 72 46.48 -3.65 2.43
N CYS A 73 46.96 -2.61 1.73
CA CYS A 73 46.10 -1.56 1.15
C CYS A 73 45.18 -2.13 0.07
N TYR A 74 45.68 -3.02 -0.79
CA TYR A 74 44.90 -3.71 -1.81
C TYR A 74 43.79 -4.58 -1.18
N ASP A 75 44.12 -5.42 -0.19
CA ASP A 75 43.15 -6.25 0.52
C ASP A 75 42.07 -5.41 1.23
N PHE A 76 42.48 -4.31 1.88
CA PHE A 76 41.55 -3.38 2.52
C PHE A 76 40.60 -2.75 1.50
N ASN A 77 41.11 -2.24 0.38
CA ASN A 77 40.30 -1.63 -0.67
C ASN A 77 39.33 -2.65 -1.29
N HIS A 78 39.78 -3.90 -1.50
CA HIS A 78 38.91 -4.94 -2.02
C HIS A 78 37.75 -5.23 -1.06
N LYS A 79 38.03 -5.38 0.25
CA LYS A 79 36.98 -5.57 1.26
C LYS A 79 36.03 -4.38 1.36
N LEU A 80 36.54 -3.17 1.15
CA LEU A 80 35.69 -1.98 1.12
C LEU A 80 34.75 -1.98 -0.08
N LEU A 81 35.25 -2.34 -1.27
CA LEU A 81 34.43 -2.49 -2.48
C LEU A 81 33.36 -3.57 -2.31
N GLU A 82 33.72 -4.73 -1.77
CA GLU A 82 32.76 -5.82 -1.50
C GLU A 82 31.65 -5.36 -0.53
N ARG A 83 32.00 -4.59 0.49
CA ARG A 83 31.00 -4.00 1.41
C ARG A 83 30.11 -2.98 0.72
N ILE A 84 30.66 -2.14 -0.15
CA ILE A 84 29.89 -1.16 -0.92
C ILE A 84 28.89 -1.87 -1.84
N ASP A 85 29.33 -2.93 -2.54
CA ASP A 85 28.47 -3.73 -3.41
C ASP A 85 27.38 -4.44 -2.58
N GLY A 86 27.73 -5.02 -1.44
CA GLY A 86 26.77 -5.63 -0.51
C GLY A 86 25.73 -4.62 0.01
N MET A 87 26.16 -3.40 0.34
CA MET A 87 25.23 -2.32 0.74
C MET A 87 24.33 -1.87 -0.41
N ALA A 88 24.84 -1.84 -1.65
CA ALA A 88 24.04 -1.50 -2.81
C ALA A 88 22.92 -2.52 -3.06
N VAL A 89 23.22 -3.82 -2.90
CA VAL A 89 22.22 -4.90 -2.98
C VAL A 89 21.17 -4.74 -1.88
N LEU A 90 21.58 -4.60 -0.62
CA LEU A 90 20.65 -4.41 0.50
C LEU A 90 19.74 -3.18 0.32
N ASN A 91 20.30 -2.10 -0.22
CA ASN A 91 19.51 -0.90 -0.52
C ASN A 91 18.50 -1.13 -1.64
N ASN A 92 18.87 -1.90 -2.67
CA ASN A 92 17.95 -2.27 -3.74
C ASN A 92 16.80 -3.15 -3.22
N ASP A 93 17.12 -4.16 -2.42
CA ASP A 93 16.13 -5.06 -1.82
C ASP A 93 15.15 -4.29 -0.92
N CYS A 94 15.68 -3.38 -0.07
CA CYS A 94 14.86 -2.53 0.78
C CYS A 94 13.92 -1.61 -0.03
N ASN A 95 14.41 -1.03 -1.13
CA ASN A 95 13.57 -0.19 -2.00
C ASN A 95 12.46 -1.00 -2.68
N GLN A 96 12.75 -2.26 -3.06
CA GLN A 96 11.76 -3.15 -3.62
C GLN A 96 10.68 -3.50 -2.59
N GLU A 97 11.07 -3.90 -1.38
CA GLU A 97 10.13 -4.19 -0.28
C GLU A 97 9.27 -2.96 0.04
N LEU A 98 9.87 -1.76 0.06
CA LEU A 98 9.16 -0.50 0.28
C LEU A 98 8.13 -0.25 -0.83
N GLN A 99 8.46 -0.53 -2.09
CA GLN A 99 7.55 -0.37 -3.21
C GLN A 99 6.38 -1.36 -3.14
N GLU A 100 6.66 -2.62 -2.85
CA GLU A 100 5.63 -3.66 -2.67
C GLU A 100 4.69 -3.33 -1.51
N LEU A 101 5.25 -2.88 -0.38
CA LEU A 101 4.47 -2.45 0.77
C LEU A 101 3.60 -1.22 0.45
N SER A 102 4.15 -0.25 -0.27
CA SER A 102 3.39 0.94 -0.69
C SER A 102 2.25 0.59 -1.64
N GLN A 103 2.44 -0.38 -2.54
CA GLN A 103 1.38 -0.87 -3.43
C GLN A 103 0.29 -1.59 -2.64
N SER A 104 0.67 -2.50 -1.74
CA SER A 104 -0.27 -3.22 -0.88
C SER A 104 -1.10 -2.26 -0.01
N TYR A 105 -0.47 -1.21 0.52
CA TYR A 105 -1.18 -0.19 1.30
C TYR A 105 -2.20 0.57 0.44
N GLY A 106 -1.82 0.99 -0.78
CA GLY A 106 -2.72 1.67 -1.69
C GLY A 106 -3.90 0.80 -2.16
N GLU A 107 -3.67 -0.49 -2.37
CA GLU A 107 -4.74 -1.45 -2.67
C GLU A 107 -5.70 -1.64 -1.50
N LEU A 108 -5.16 -1.76 -0.28
CA LEU A 108 -5.96 -1.89 0.93
C LEU A 108 -6.82 -0.64 1.17
N GLU A 109 -6.24 0.55 1.01
CA GLU A 109 -6.96 1.83 1.14
C GLU A 109 -8.12 1.92 0.14
N LYS A 110 -7.85 1.60 -1.13
CA LYS A 110 -8.88 1.60 -2.17
C LYS A 110 -10.00 0.59 -1.90
N ASN A 111 -9.65 -0.63 -1.48
CA ASN A 111 -10.65 -1.65 -1.16
C ASN A 111 -11.50 -1.24 0.04
N SER A 112 -10.88 -0.67 1.08
CA SER A 112 -11.60 -0.15 2.25
C SER A 112 -12.56 0.98 1.88
N GLU A 113 -12.20 1.86 0.94
CA GLU A 113 -13.07 2.94 0.47
C GLU A 113 -14.27 2.39 -0.32
N LEU A 114 -14.02 1.39 -1.18
CA LEU A 114 -15.09 0.70 -1.92
C LEU A 114 -16.06 -0.01 -0.98
N ASP A 115 -15.55 -0.76 0.00
CA ASP A 115 -16.39 -1.46 0.98
C ASP A 115 -17.24 -0.47 1.80
N ALA A 116 -16.65 0.65 2.23
CA ALA A 116 -17.38 1.70 2.95
C ALA A 116 -18.48 2.33 2.10
N ARG A 117 -18.22 2.54 0.81
CA ARG A 117 -19.20 3.08 -0.14
C ARG A 117 -20.34 2.09 -0.39
N ASP A 118 -20.02 0.82 -0.62
CA ASP A 118 -21.02 -0.21 -0.87
C ASP A 118 -21.91 -0.43 0.36
N LEU A 119 -21.31 -0.41 1.56
CA LEU A 119 -22.06 -0.49 2.82
C LEU A 119 -22.98 0.71 3.02
N THR A 120 -22.50 1.93 2.71
CA THR A 120 -23.32 3.15 2.80
C THR A 120 -24.52 3.06 1.86
N LYS A 121 -24.28 2.65 0.62
CA LYS A 121 -25.35 2.48 -0.38
C LYS A 121 -26.38 1.43 0.05
N HIS A 122 -25.94 0.31 0.64
CA HIS A 122 -26.86 -0.69 1.16
C HIS A 122 -27.80 -0.11 2.22
N TYR A 123 -27.29 0.70 3.15
CA TYR A 123 -28.12 1.35 4.17
C TYR A 123 -29.06 2.41 3.59
N GLU A 124 -28.64 3.15 2.57
CA GLU A 124 -29.51 4.09 1.85
C GLU A 124 -30.66 3.35 1.14
N ASP A 125 -30.35 2.30 0.38
CA ASP A 125 -31.36 1.48 -0.31
C ASP A 125 -32.36 0.83 0.68
N GLU A 126 -31.86 0.37 1.85
CA GLU A 126 -32.70 -0.18 2.92
C GLU A 126 -33.59 0.88 3.58
N ALA A 127 -33.06 2.09 3.80
CA ALA A 127 -33.83 3.21 4.34
C ALA A 127 -34.97 3.62 3.39
N ASP A 128 -34.68 3.76 2.10
CA ASP A 128 -35.67 4.08 1.06
C ASP A 128 -36.78 3.02 0.98
N TYR A 129 -36.41 1.74 1.13
CA TYR A 129 -37.38 0.65 1.19
C TYR A 129 -38.33 0.79 2.37
N TYR A 130 -37.82 1.05 3.57
CA TYR A 130 -38.65 1.20 4.76
C TYR A 130 -39.50 2.47 4.72
N GLU A 131 -38.99 3.56 4.16
CA GLU A 131 -39.78 4.78 3.93
C GLU A 131 -40.99 4.49 3.03
N GLY A 132 -40.78 3.77 1.92
CA GLY A 132 -41.89 3.35 1.05
C GLY A 132 -42.88 2.40 1.74
N VAL A 133 -42.43 1.52 2.63
CA VAL A 133 -43.34 0.68 3.43
C VAL A 133 -44.16 1.51 4.41
N ILE A 134 -43.55 2.50 5.05
CA ILE A 134 -44.23 3.40 6.00
C ILE A 134 -45.32 4.20 5.27
N ASP A 135 -45.02 4.76 4.11
CA ASP A 135 -46.00 5.52 3.32
C ASP A 135 -47.20 4.66 2.91
N ASN A 136 -46.96 3.45 2.40
CA ASN A 136 -48.03 2.51 2.05
C ASN A 136 -48.90 2.14 3.27
N LEU A 137 -48.29 1.96 4.45
CA LEU A 137 -49.02 1.65 5.67
C LEU A 137 -49.83 2.85 6.17
N GLN A 138 -49.32 4.07 6.02
CA GLN A 138 -50.06 5.29 6.36
C GLN A 138 -51.27 5.46 5.45
N ASP A 139 -51.11 5.29 4.14
CA ASP A 139 -52.22 5.36 3.18
C ASP A 139 -53.30 4.30 3.49
N ALA A 140 -52.88 3.07 3.80
CA ALA A 140 -53.80 2.00 4.18
C ALA A 140 -54.53 2.29 5.50
N LEU A 141 -53.88 2.94 6.46
CA LEU A 141 -54.49 3.33 7.73
C LEU A 141 -55.55 4.41 7.53
N VAL A 142 -55.25 5.44 6.71
CA VAL A 142 -56.20 6.50 6.36
C VAL A 142 -57.44 5.95 5.66
N GLU A 143 -57.27 5.02 4.72
CA GLU A 143 -58.41 4.38 4.06
C GLU A 143 -59.25 3.55 5.03
N LYS A 144 -58.61 2.86 5.99
CA LYS A 144 -59.33 2.10 7.01
C LYS A 144 -60.08 2.98 8.00
N ASP A 145 -59.52 4.12 8.39
CA ASP A 145 -60.23 5.10 9.21
C ASP A 145 -61.48 5.62 8.48
N ARG A 146 -61.37 5.89 7.18
CA ARG A 146 -62.52 6.29 6.33
C ARG A 146 -63.60 5.21 6.27
N GLU A 147 -63.23 3.94 6.07
CA GLU A 147 -64.18 2.82 6.07
C GLU A 147 -64.91 2.67 7.43
N ILE A 148 -64.19 2.90 8.54
CA ILE A 148 -64.78 2.84 9.88
C ILE A 148 -65.78 3.96 10.08
N ASP A 149 -65.44 5.19 9.70
CA ASP A 149 -66.33 6.34 9.81
C ASP A 149 -67.62 6.13 9.00
N GLU A 150 -67.51 5.63 7.77
CA GLU A 150 -68.67 5.31 6.92
C GLU A 150 -69.55 4.22 7.54
N ALA A 151 -68.95 3.15 8.08
CA ALA A 151 -69.69 2.07 8.72
C ALA A 151 -70.39 2.53 10.01
N LEU A 152 -69.76 3.43 10.78
CA LEU A 152 -70.37 4.01 11.99
C LEU A 152 -71.56 4.90 11.66
N ASP A 153 -71.49 5.68 10.59
CA ASP A 153 -72.59 6.53 10.16
C ASP A 153 -73.77 5.71 9.61
N ASP A 154 -73.52 4.67 8.79
CA ASP A 154 -74.57 3.73 8.35
C ASP A 154 -75.22 3.02 9.55
N PHE A 155 -74.41 2.57 10.51
CA PHE A 155 -74.94 1.94 11.73
C PHE A 155 -75.86 2.88 12.52
N ARG A 156 -75.47 4.15 12.67
CA ARG A 156 -76.30 5.18 13.34
C ARG A 156 -77.59 5.45 12.58
N GLU A 157 -77.53 5.52 11.24
CA GLU A 157 -78.72 5.68 10.41
C GLU A 157 -79.69 4.51 10.61
N LYS A 158 -79.18 3.27 10.55
CA LYS A 158 -80.00 2.06 10.77
C LYS A 158 -80.55 1.95 12.18
N GLN A 159 -79.80 2.37 13.18
CA GLN A 159 -80.29 2.45 14.55
C GLN A 159 -81.46 3.43 14.65
N ASN A 160 -81.33 4.63 14.08
CA ASN A 160 -82.40 5.63 14.07
C ASN A 160 -83.65 5.15 13.30
N GLU A 161 -83.47 4.50 12.15
CA GLU A 161 -84.57 3.87 11.39
C GLU A 161 -85.29 2.81 12.23
N PHE A 162 -84.53 1.93 12.90
CA PHE A 162 -85.07 0.88 13.74
C PHE A 162 -85.82 1.44 14.96
N ASP A 163 -85.25 2.41 15.66
CA ASP A 163 -85.87 3.05 16.83
C ASP A 163 -87.19 3.73 16.44
N THR A 164 -87.21 4.41 15.29
CA THR A 164 -88.42 5.03 14.74
C THR A 164 -89.48 3.98 14.40
N LEU A 165 -89.09 2.86 13.79
CA LEU A 165 -90.00 1.76 13.47
C LEU A 165 -90.55 1.09 14.74
N ALA A 166 -89.68 0.86 15.73
CA ALA A 166 -90.04 0.26 17.02
C ALA A 166 -91.02 1.15 17.77
N GLN A 167 -90.77 2.46 17.86
CA GLN A 167 -91.68 3.43 18.48
C GLN A 167 -93.04 3.48 17.77
N ASN A 168 -93.05 3.58 16.44
CA ASN A 168 -94.30 3.59 15.67
C ASN A 168 -95.10 2.28 15.82
N SER A 169 -94.41 1.14 15.83
CA SER A 169 -95.03 -0.17 16.04
C SER A 169 -95.59 -0.30 17.45
N ALA A 170 -94.83 0.12 18.46
CA ALA A 170 -95.23 0.12 19.85
C ALA A 170 -96.46 1.00 20.09
N ALA A 171 -96.45 2.23 19.57
CA ALA A 171 -97.58 3.14 19.64
C ALA A 171 -98.84 2.53 19.02
N ASN A 172 -98.74 1.95 17.82
CA ASN A 172 -99.88 1.30 17.16
C ASN A 172 -100.44 0.11 17.96
N ILE A 173 -99.56 -0.72 18.54
CA ILE A 173 -99.95 -1.87 19.37
C ILE A 173 -100.66 -1.39 20.65
N CYS A 174 -100.06 -0.44 21.36
CA CYS A 174 -100.60 0.05 22.62
C CYS A 174 -101.86 0.90 22.43
N CYS A 175 -101.98 1.66 21.34
CA CYS A 175 -103.22 2.35 20.99
C CYS A 175 -104.38 1.38 20.79
N LYS A 176 -104.11 0.23 20.16
CA LYS A 176 -105.10 -0.82 20.03
C LYS A 176 -105.49 -1.39 21.39
N MET A 177 -104.53 -1.66 22.28
CA MET A 177 -104.82 -2.13 23.64
C MET A 177 -105.58 -1.09 24.47
N LYS A 178 -105.30 0.20 24.30
CA LYS A 178 -106.01 1.29 24.99
C LYS A 178 -107.50 1.35 24.69
N VAL A 179 -107.89 0.94 23.48
CA VAL A 179 -109.32 0.81 23.11
C VAL A 179 -110.01 -0.23 23.99
N ASP A 180 -109.31 -1.31 24.36
CA ASP A 180 -109.81 -2.36 25.23
C ASP A 180 -109.65 -2.02 26.72
N ASP A 181 -108.57 -1.31 27.09
CA ASP A 181 -108.22 -0.88 28.45
C ASP A 181 -107.90 0.63 28.50
N PRO A 182 -108.85 1.49 28.92
CA PRO A 182 -108.68 2.95 28.91
C PRO A 182 -107.56 3.48 29.81
N ASP A 183 -107.08 2.69 30.77
CA ASP A 183 -106.08 3.11 31.75
C ASP A 183 -104.65 3.12 31.15
N ILE A 184 -104.46 2.57 29.95
CA ILE A 184 -103.18 2.61 29.23
C ILE A 184 -102.96 4.00 28.62
N ASP A 185 -101.88 4.68 29.01
CA ASP A 185 -101.55 6.03 28.52
C ASP A 185 -100.09 6.17 28.05
N SER A 186 -99.30 5.11 28.17
CA SER A 186 -97.87 5.14 27.88
C SER A 186 -97.33 3.77 27.49
N TYR A 187 -96.11 3.74 26.96
CA TYR A 187 -95.42 2.51 26.59
C TYR A 187 -93.92 2.58 26.84
N SER A 188 -93.28 1.42 26.90
CA SER A 188 -91.82 1.26 26.87
C SER A 188 -91.44 0.12 25.95
N VAL A 189 -90.24 0.21 25.36
CA VAL A 189 -89.66 -0.84 24.53
C VAL A 189 -88.42 -1.37 25.25
N VAL A 190 -88.49 -2.59 25.78
CA VAL A 190 -87.41 -3.21 26.54
C VAL A 190 -87.08 -4.56 25.92
N ASP A 191 -85.82 -4.79 25.55
CA ASP A 191 -85.34 -6.03 24.93
C ASP A 191 -86.23 -6.52 23.78
N MET A 192 -86.56 -5.61 22.85
CA MET A 192 -87.45 -5.86 21.70
C MET A 192 -88.91 -6.20 22.05
N ASN A 193 -89.33 -6.04 23.31
CA ASN A 193 -90.72 -6.22 23.73
C ASN A 193 -91.38 -4.86 23.97
N VAL A 194 -92.63 -4.74 23.51
CA VAL A 194 -93.48 -3.58 23.76
C VAL A 194 -94.29 -3.83 25.03
N VAL A 195 -94.15 -2.96 26.02
CA VAL A 195 -94.95 -2.98 27.25
C VAL A 195 -95.86 -1.76 27.26
N CYS A 196 -97.17 -1.99 27.26
CA CYS A 196 -98.19 -0.94 27.36
C CYS A 196 -98.65 -0.83 28.81
N SER A 197 -98.60 0.37 29.38
CA SER A 197 -98.92 0.61 30.80
C SER A 197 -99.48 2.01 31.02
N SER A 198 -99.90 2.28 32.26
CA SER A 198 -100.29 3.63 32.71
C SER A 198 -99.10 4.50 33.15
N VAL A 199 -97.90 3.92 33.12
CA VAL A 199 -96.64 4.61 33.40
C VAL A 199 -95.58 3.99 32.49
N GLY A 200 -94.97 4.80 31.65
CA GLY A 200 -94.01 4.37 30.63
C GLY A 200 -93.06 5.50 30.27
N GLU A 201 -92.07 5.17 29.44
CA GLU A 201 -91.04 6.13 28.99
C GLU A 201 -91.60 7.09 27.93
N PHE A 202 -92.51 6.60 27.09
CA PHE A 202 -93.13 7.37 26.01
C PHE A 202 -94.63 7.52 26.26
N GLU A 203 -95.12 8.76 26.19
CA GLU A 203 -96.55 9.07 26.29
C GLU A 203 -97.27 8.62 25.01
N LEU A 204 -98.43 7.99 25.17
CA LEU A 204 -99.19 7.39 24.08
C LEU A 204 -100.22 8.40 23.55
N SER A 205 -99.96 8.93 22.34
CA SER A 205 -100.90 9.78 21.61
C SER A 205 -101.65 8.99 20.54
N CYS A 206 -102.84 8.51 20.89
CA CYS A 206 -103.86 7.96 20.00
C CYS A 206 -105.02 8.97 19.92
#